data_AF-A0A9E2TVG2-F1
#
_entry.id   AF-A0A9E2TVG2-F1
#
_cell.length_a   1.000
_cell.length_b   1.000
_cell.length_c   1.000
_cell.angle_alpha   90.00
_cell.angle_beta   90.00
_cell.angle_gamma   90.00
#
_symmetry.space_group_name_H-M   'P 1'
#
loop_
_entity.id
_entity.type
_entity.pdbx_description
1 polymer ?
#
loop_
_entity_poly.entity_id
_entity_poly.type
_entity_poly.pdbx_seq_one_letter_code
_entity_poly.pdbx_strand_id
1 'polypeptide(L)'
;PGGEPVVRSGEKFNDIYWRIYVKHESGWRGTPDKMSRATSIVSENWQQAMISHVWSGADNTLTLDPASGVAGQTDQIVTTRYNDFDNLTWLGNKPTSDFQITSGEESGYWVLVEARAKLNTPGVADGLNQLWIDGRLEAERTELNFRGSYTEHGINAVFLESYWNSGAVKTEGRWFDNFVISTEPIGPIVSPKNPTLYKNSFQGEGELAAWEVELASDFKGDDVVFQSSKMGLEENLIIDVNNGNFTGTLEGKESLSSGQIYYSRVRQQNSFGNWSEWSRWHQPFKVQ
;
A
#
# COMPACT_ATOMS: atom_id res chain seq x y z
N PRO A 1 14.16 -16.67 4.15
CA PRO A 1 12.69 -16.56 3.97
C PRO A 1 12.06 -17.96 3.88
N GLY A 2 11.40 -18.39 4.94
CA GLY A 2 10.87 -19.76 5.05
C GLY A 2 10.61 -20.18 6.49
N GLY A 3 10.06 -19.27 7.30
CA GLY A 3 9.54 -19.69 8.61
C GLY A 3 8.31 -20.56 8.38
N GLU A 4 8.09 -21.54 9.28
CA GLU A 4 6.83 -22.26 9.35
C GLU A 4 5.66 -21.27 9.42
N PRO A 5 4.52 -21.54 8.78
CA PRO A 5 3.34 -20.70 8.92
C PRO A 5 3.02 -20.49 10.39
N VAL A 6 2.90 -19.22 10.81
CA VAL A 6 2.43 -18.91 12.16
C VAL A 6 0.94 -19.21 12.22
N VAL A 7 0.59 -20.40 12.74
CA VAL A 7 -0.81 -20.82 12.88
C VAL A 7 -1.30 -20.46 14.29
N ARG A 8 -2.24 -19.51 14.36
CA ARG A 8 -2.95 -19.13 15.60
C ARG A 8 -4.30 -19.83 15.66
N SER A 9 -4.27 -21.16 15.79
CA SER A 9 -5.48 -22.00 15.71
C SER A 9 -6.50 -21.63 16.79
N GLY A 10 -7.78 -21.56 16.41
CA GLY A 10 -8.90 -21.22 17.31
C GLY A 10 -9.02 -19.73 17.62
N GLU A 11 -8.06 -18.90 17.23
CA GLU A 11 -8.15 -17.46 17.42
C GLU A 11 -9.09 -16.81 16.41
N LYS A 12 -9.88 -15.83 16.88
CA LYS A 12 -10.73 -15.00 16.05
C LYS A 12 -10.11 -13.62 15.87
N PHE A 13 -9.83 -13.25 14.63
CA PHE A 13 -9.30 -11.94 14.31
C PHE A 13 -10.43 -10.94 14.11
N ASN A 14 -10.46 -9.89 14.92
CA ASN A 14 -11.43 -8.79 14.79
C ASN A 14 -10.77 -7.49 14.33
N ASP A 15 -9.45 -7.45 14.29
CA ASP A 15 -8.66 -6.28 13.92
C ASP A 15 -7.41 -6.80 13.23
N ILE A 16 -7.31 -6.54 11.92
CA ILE A 16 -6.14 -6.90 11.14
C ILE A 16 -5.70 -5.76 10.25
N TYR A 17 -4.40 -5.75 10.01
CA TYR A 17 -3.73 -4.98 8.99
C TYR A 17 -3.28 -5.96 7.91
N TRP A 18 -3.37 -5.55 6.65
CA TRP A 18 -2.69 -6.23 5.57
C TRP A 18 -1.98 -5.22 4.68
N ARG A 19 -0.81 -5.61 4.21
CA ARG A 19 0.05 -4.73 3.45
C ARG A 19 0.64 -5.45 2.25
N ILE A 20 0.71 -4.74 1.14
CA ILE A 20 1.35 -5.15 -0.10
C ILE A 20 2.21 -4.01 -0.64
N TYR A 21 3.25 -4.36 -1.39
CA TYR A 21 3.82 -3.46 -2.37
C TYR A 21 3.23 -3.82 -3.73
N VAL A 22 2.75 -2.81 -4.46
CA VAL A 22 2.21 -2.98 -5.82
C VAL A 22 3.02 -2.13 -6.80
N LYS A 23 3.31 -2.70 -7.97
CA LYS A 23 3.93 -2.00 -9.08
C LYS A 23 3.12 -2.22 -10.35
N HIS A 24 2.84 -1.14 -11.05
CA HIS A 24 2.28 -1.17 -12.40
C HIS A 24 3.42 -1.07 -13.43
N GLU A 25 3.29 -1.74 -14.58
CA GLU A 25 4.31 -1.68 -15.65
C GLU A 25 4.54 -0.25 -16.12
N SER A 26 5.80 0.11 -16.41
CA SER A 26 6.13 1.42 -16.99
C SER A 26 5.25 1.70 -18.22
N GLY A 27 4.62 2.88 -18.26
CA GLY A 27 3.65 3.23 -19.30
C GLY A 27 2.28 2.56 -19.13
N TRP A 28 1.91 2.19 -17.89
CA TRP A 28 0.60 1.64 -17.51
C TRP A 28 -0.57 2.48 -18.05
N ARG A 29 -1.68 1.84 -18.44
CA ARG A 29 -2.88 2.55 -18.89
C ARG A 29 -4.16 1.97 -18.33
N GLY A 30 -4.99 2.83 -17.73
CA GLY A 30 -6.33 2.50 -17.26
C GLY A 30 -6.38 2.06 -15.80
N THR A 31 -7.59 1.81 -15.31
CA THR A 31 -7.86 1.62 -13.88
C THR A 31 -8.38 0.20 -13.62
N PRO A 32 -7.56 -0.71 -13.05
CA PRO A 32 -8.02 -2.03 -12.64
C PRO A 32 -9.05 -1.91 -11.51
N ASP A 33 -10.16 -2.64 -11.61
CA ASP A 33 -11.25 -2.52 -10.64
C ASP A 33 -10.85 -3.01 -9.24
N LYS A 34 -10.03 -4.06 -9.12
CA LYS A 34 -9.79 -4.73 -7.83
C LYS A 34 -8.32 -4.70 -7.42
N MET A 35 -8.06 -4.73 -6.11
CA MET A 35 -6.70 -4.82 -5.56
C MET A 35 -6.59 -5.83 -4.43
N SER A 36 -7.35 -5.65 -3.34
CA SER A 36 -7.34 -6.60 -2.22
C SER A 36 -8.61 -6.49 -1.39
N ARG A 37 -8.84 -7.46 -0.51
CA ARG A 37 -9.91 -7.38 0.48
C ARG A 37 -9.61 -8.23 1.71
N ALA A 38 -10.17 -7.85 2.85
CA ALA A 38 -10.36 -8.73 3.99
C ALA A 38 -11.84 -9.14 4.10
N THR A 39 -12.12 -10.37 4.52
CA THR A 39 -13.50 -10.88 4.62
C THR A 39 -13.66 -11.90 5.73
N SER A 40 -14.91 -12.06 6.21
CA SER A 40 -15.32 -13.16 7.07
C SER A 40 -16.19 -14.13 6.28
N ILE A 41 -15.65 -15.31 5.94
CA ILE A 41 -16.37 -16.40 5.28
C ILE A 41 -16.98 -17.29 6.35
N VAL A 42 -18.30 -17.50 6.30
CA VAL A 42 -19.07 -18.06 7.42
C VAL A 42 -19.75 -19.39 7.11
N SER A 43 -19.59 -19.92 5.90
CA SER A 43 -20.13 -21.23 5.53
C SER A 43 -19.38 -21.86 4.35
N GLU A 44 -19.64 -23.15 4.12
CA GLU A 44 -19.12 -23.91 2.96
C GLU A 44 -19.62 -23.35 1.62
N ASN A 45 -20.74 -22.61 1.62
CA ASN A 45 -21.26 -21.91 0.44
C ASN A 45 -20.59 -20.54 0.22
N TRP A 46 -19.54 -20.23 0.99
CA TRP A 46 -18.81 -18.96 0.92
C TRP A 46 -19.68 -17.74 1.21
N GLN A 47 -20.69 -17.87 2.09
CA GLN A 47 -21.40 -16.72 2.63
C GLN A 47 -20.41 -15.79 3.33
N GLN A 48 -20.66 -14.48 3.26
CA GLN A 48 -19.78 -13.46 3.83
C GLN A 48 -20.54 -12.63 4.86
N ALA A 49 -20.04 -12.58 6.11
CA ALA A 49 -20.60 -11.71 7.15
C ALA A 49 -20.13 -10.26 7.00
N MET A 50 -18.92 -10.05 6.48
CA MET A 50 -18.36 -8.72 6.23
C MET A 50 -17.35 -8.79 5.11
N ILE A 51 -17.18 -7.67 4.41
CA ILE A 51 -16.14 -7.48 3.41
C ILE A 51 -15.54 -6.08 3.57
N SER A 52 -14.22 -5.98 3.60
CA SER A 52 -13.49 -4.72 3.55
C SER A 52 -12.70 -4.69 2.24
N HIS A 53 -13.29 -4.03 1.23
CA HIS A 53 -12.69 -3.91 -0.10
C HIS A 53 -11.64 -2.80 -0.13
N VAL A 54 -10.53 -3.05 -0.83
CA VAL A 54 -9.62 -2.05 -1.38
C VAL A 54 -9.63 -2.22 -2.89
N TRP A 55 -10.23 -1.26 -3.58
CA TRP A 55 -10.52 -1.37 -5.00
C TRP A 55 -10.56 0.02 -5.65
N SER A 56 -10.76 0.11 -6.96
CA SER A 56 -10.64 1.40 -7.66
C SER A 56 -11.63 2.44 -7.13
N GLY A 57 -11.13 3.67 -6.96
CA GLY A 57 -11.90 4.85 -6.63
C GLY A 57 -12.28 5.65 -7.88
N ALA A 58 -12.38 6.98 -7.72
CA ALA A 58 -12.51 7.88 -8.87
C ALA A 58 -11.17 7.96 -9.61
N ASP A 59 -11.20 8.11 -10.93
CA ASP A 59 -10.02 8.28 -11.77
C ASP A 59 -8.98 7.15 -11.60
N ASN A 60 -7.78 7.46 -11.08
CA ASN A 60 -6.68 6.51 -10.86
C ASN A 60 -6.45 6.18 -9.38
N THR A 61 -7.44 6.48 -8.52
CA THR A 61 -7.32 6.34 -7.07
C THR A 61 -7.76 4.97 -6.57
N LEU A 62 -7.50 4.69 -5.29
CA LEU A 62 -8.15 3.62 -4.54
C LEU A 62 -9.26 4.17 -3.65
N THR A 63 -10.17 3.29 -3.27
CA THR A 63 -11.12 3.53 -2.19
C THR A 63 -11.32 2.31 -1.31
N LEU A 64 -11.87 2.56 -0.13
CA LEU A 64 -12.46 1.57 0.75
C LEU A 64 -13.96 1.49 0.47
N ASP A 65 -14.49 0.29 0.26
CA ASP A 65 -15.93 0.06 0.15
C ASP A 65 -16.38 -1.09 1.06
N PRO A 66 -16.41 -0.83 2.38
CA PRO A 66 -16.81 -1.83 3.36
C PRO A 66 -18.28 -2.21 3.20
N ALA A 67 -18.59 -3.48 3.44
CA ALA A 67 -19.95 -4.01 3.39
C ALA A 67 -20.22 -4.99 4.53
N SER A 68 -21.45 -4.99 5.02
CA SER A 68 -21.99 -5.96 5.96
C SER A 68 -22.89 -6.96 5.24
N GLY A 69 -22.68 -8.24 5.51
CA GLY A 69 -23.58 -9.33 5.16
C GLY A 69 -24.43 -9.81 6.33
N VAL A 70 -24.57 -8.98 7.36
CA VAL A 70 -25.38 -9.22 8.56
C VAL A 70 -26.57 -8.25 8.58
N ALA A 71 -27.76 -8.75 8.92
CA ALA A 71 -28.96 -7.92 9.01
C ALA A 71 -28.88 -6.93 10.18
N GLY A 72 -28.62 -5.65 9.89
CA GLY A 72 -28.66 -4.56 10.87
C GLY A 72 -27.80 -4.85 12.11
N GLN A 73 -28.40 -4.79 13.30
CA GLN A 73 -27.72 -5.07 14.58
C GLN A 73 -27.95 -6.50 15.11
N THR A 74 -28.41 -7.40 14.25
CA THR A 74 -28.63 -8.82 14.60
C THR A 74 -27.36 -9.65 14.38
N ASP A 75 -27.45 -10.95 14.60
CA ASP A 75 -26.45 -11.96 14.25
C ASP A 75 -26.85 -12.76 12.99
N GLN A 76 -27.93 -12.37 12.30
CA GLN A 76 -28.43 -13.09 11.13
C GLN A 76 -27.60 -12.78 9.88
N ILE A 77 -26.94 -13.80 9.34
CA ILE A 77 -26.30 -13.75 8.02
C ILE A 77 -27.37 -13.68 6.93
N VAL A 78 -27.27 -12.67 6.06
CA VAL A 78 -28.21 -12.48 4.93
C VAL A 78 -27.60 -12.85 3.58
N THR A 79 -26.27 -12.88 3.46
CA THR A 79 -25.62 -13.37 2.25
C THR A 79 -25.85 -14.86 2.08
N THR A 80 -25.98 -15.32 0.85
CA THR A 80 -26.25 -16.74 0.52
C THR A 80 -25.09 -17.42 -0.20
N ARG A 81 -24.15 -16.63 -0.72
CA ARG A 81 -23.01 -17.06 -1.52
C ARG A 81 -21.89 -16.02 -1.49
N TYR A 82 -20.76 -16.35 -2.13
CA TYR A 82 -19.67 -15.42 -2.36
C TYR A 82 -20.11 -14.22 -3.23
N ASN A 83 -19.71 -13.01 -2.87
CA ASN A 83 -20.06 -11.75 -3.53
C ASN A 83 -21.57 -11.59 -3.79
N ASP A 84 -22.40 -11.93 -2.81
CA ASP A 84 -23.86 -11.77 -2.88
C ASP A 84 -24.26 -10.29 -2.69
N PHE A 85 -23.85 -9.44 -3.63
CA PHE A 85 -23.95 -7.98 -3.55
C PHE A 85 -25.36 -7.47 -3.32
N ASP A 86 -26.38 -8.18 -3.83
CA ASP A 86 -27.80 -7.82 -3.63
C ASP A 86 -28.24 -7.95 -2.17
N ASN A 87 -27.55 -8.76 -1.36
CA ASN A 87 -27.82 -8.97 0.06
C ASN A 87 -26.84 -8.23 0.97
N LEU A 88 -25.91 -7.45 0.42
CA LEU A 88 -24.97 -6.65 1.20
C LEU A 88 -25.56 -5.30 1.58
N THR A 89 -25.30 -4.88 2.81
CA THR A 89 -25.42 -3.48 3.22
C THR A 89 -24.07 -2.80 3.02
N TRP A 90 -23.96 -1.94 2.01
CA TRP A 90 -22.78 -1.12 1.76
C TRP A 90 -22.64 -0.01 2.80
N LEU A 91 -21.44 0.15 3.35
CA LEU A 91 -21.17 1.04 4.49
C LEU A 91 -20.42 2.32 4.06
N GLY A 92 -20.29 2.56 2.75
CA GLY A 92 -19.89 3.84 2.17
C GLY A 92 -18.49 3.85 1.58
N ASN A 93 -18.37 4.43 0.38
CA ASN A 93 -17.16 4.40 -0.43
C ASN A 93 -16.48 5.75 -0.66
N LYS A 94 -16.83 6.75 0.16
CA LYS A 94 -16.24 8.09 0.15
C LYS A 94 -15.71 8.48 1.54
N PRO A 95 -14.63 9.28 1.61
CA PRO A 95 -13.80 9.75 0.49
C PRO A 95 -12.95 8.63 -0.15
N THR A 96 -12.59 8.81 -1.41
CA THR A 96 -11.53 8.02 -2.06
C THR A 96 -10.16 8.56 -1.62
N SER A 97 -9.09 7.80 -1.84
CA SER A 97 -7.74 8.32 -1.70
C SER A 97 -7.49 9.48 -2.66
N ASP A 98 -6.54 10.36 -2.34
CA ASP A 98 -6.08 11.41 -3.24
C ASP A 98 -4.99 10.87 -4.19
N PHE A 99 -4.28 9.84 -3.74
CA PHE A 99 -3.16 9.24 -4.45
C PHE A 99 -3.56 8.52 -5.75
N GLN A 100 -2.97 8.95 -6.87
CA GLN A 100 -3.27 8.46 -8.23
C GLN A 100 -2.45 7.20 -8.58
N ILE A 101 -2.69 6.10 -7.86
CA ILE A 101 -1.85 4.88 -7.89
C ILE A 101 -1.74 4.20 -9.25
N THR A 102 -2.75 4.33 -10.13
CA THR A 102 -2.74 3.73 -11.47
C THR A 102 -2.48 4.76 -12.57
N SER A 103 -2.04 5.97 -12.20
CA SER A 103 -1.67 6.98 -13.20
C SER A 103 -0.44 6.55 -13.98
N GLY A 104 -0.31 7.05 -15.21
CA GLY A 104 0.89 6.83 -16.03
C GLY A 104 2.15 7.39 -15.38
N GLU A 105 2.03 8.48 -14.61
CA GLU A 105 3.13 9.10 -13.86
C GLU A 105 3.64 8.20 -12.73
N GLU A 106 2.74 7.42 -12.10
CA GLU A 106 3.10 6.47 -11.04
C GLU A 106 3.57 5.11 -11.57
N SER A 107 3.48 4.90 -12.89
CA SER A 107 3.86 3.63 -13.50
C SER A 107 5.36 3.34 -13.33
N GLY A 108 5.71 2.06 -13.13
CA GLY A 108 7.07 1.62 -12.87
C GLY A 108 7.53 1.71 -11.41
N TYR A 109 6.80 2.41 -10.53
CA TYR A 109 7.16 2.52 -9.12
C TYR A 109 6.52 1.43 -8.25
N TRP A 110 7.27 0.95 -7.26
CA TRP A 110 6.70 0.17 -6.17
C TRP A 110 6.04 1.13 -5.17
N VAL A 111 4.76 0.89 -4.88
CA VAL A 111 3.94 1.69 -3.97
C VAL A 111 3.51 0.82 -2.80
N LEU A 112 3.71 1.32 -1.58
CA LEU A 112 3.24 0.68 -0.36
C LEU A 112 1.73 0.91 -0.22
N VAL A 113 0.94 -0.15 -0.16
CA VAL A 113 -0.50 -0.10 0.14
C VAL A 113 -0.76 -0.94 1.38
N GLU A 114 -1.22 -0.30 2.45
CA GLU A 114 -1.63 -0.94 3.69
C GLU A 114 -3.08 -0.61 3.98
N ALA A 115 -3.85 -1.59 4.43
CA ALA A 115 -5.21 -1.36 4.87
C ALA A 115 -5.48 -2.10 6.18
N ARG A 116 -6.47 -1.61 6.92
CA ARG A 116 -6.92 -2.18 8.18
C ARG A 116 -8.42 -2.36 8.16
N ALA A 117 -8.87 -3.50 8.67
CA ALA A 117 -10.27 -3.75 8.98
C ALA A 117 -10.39 -4.11 10.45
N LYS A 118 -11.14 -3.30 11.19
CA LYS A 118 -11.53 -3.53 12.57
C LYS A 118 -13.04 -3.74 12.63
N LEU A 119 -13.45 -4.96 12.96
CA LEU A 119 -14.84 -5.30 13.23
C LEU A 119 -15.33 -4.50 14.43
N ASN A 120 -16.60 -4.13 14.37
CA ASN A 120 -17.26 -3.43 15.44
C ASN A 120 -17.49 -4.33 16.67
N THR A 121 -17.55 -3.71 17.86
CA THR A 121 -18.04 -4.34 19.08
C THR A 121 -19.47 -4.85 18.83
N PRO A 122 -19.81 -6.09 19.22
CA PRO A 122 -21.14 -6.63 18.95
C PRO A 122 -22.27 -5.71 19.45
N GLY A 123 -23.17 -5.31 18.54
CA GLY A 123 -24.30 -4.43 18.84
C GLY A 123 -23.99 -2.93 18.86
N VAL A 124 -22.74 -2.52 18.60
CA VAL A 124 -22.30 -1.12 18.54
C VAL A 124 -21.65 -0.86 17.18
N ALA A 125 -21.95 0.26 16.54
CA ALA A 125 -21.34 0.64 15.26
C ALA A 125 -20.05 1.44 15.50
N ASP A 126 -18.98 0.79 15.96
CA ASP A 126 -17.67 1.40 16.26
C ASP A 126 -16.51 0.77 15.44
N GLY A 127 -16.84 0.08 14.34
CA GLY A 127 -15.87 -0.53 13.44
C GLY A 127 -15.08 0.50 12.65
N LEU A 128 -13.90 0.10 12.16
CA LEU A 128 -12.99 0.96 11.38
C LEU A 128 -12.55 0.27 10.09
N ASN A 129 -12.40 1.05 9.04
CA ASN A 129 -11.67 0.64 7.84
C ASN A 129 -10.73 1.78 7.44
N GLN A 130 -9.45 1.50 7.30
CA GLN A 130 -8.42 2.51 7.02
C GLN A 130 -7.54 2.05 5.85
N LEU A 131 -7.04 3.01 5.08
CA LEU A 131 -6.15 2.81 3.92
C LEU A 131 -4.98 3.79 4.03
N TRP A 132 -3.77 3.27 3.97
CA TRP A 132 -2.55 4.03 3.84
C TRP A 132 -1.86 3.75 2.51
N ILE A 133 -1.40 4.79 1.85
CA ILE A 133 -0.56 4.69 0.65
C ILE A 133 0.74 5.45 0.91
N ASP A 134 1.87 4.77 0.70
CA ASP A 134 3.20 5.25 1.12
C ASP A 134 3.21 5.72 2.58
N GLY A 135 2.52 4.99 3.45
CA GLY A 135 2.45 5.24 4.89
C GLY A 135 1.58 6.44 5.30
N ARG A 136 0.97 7.15 4.35
CA ARG A 136 0.05 8.27 4.61
C ARG A 136 -1.38 7.76 4.71
N LEU A 137 -2.15 8.20 5.69
CA LEU A 137 -3.58 7.87 5.77
C LEU A 137 -4.32 8.58 4.63
N GLU A 138 -4.85 7.81 3.69
CA GLU A 138 -5.50 8.32 2.47
C GLU A 138 -7.02 8.23 2.54
N ALA A 139 -7.54 7.22 3.21
CA ALA A 139 -8.97 7.07 3.41
C ALA A 139 -9.26 6.39 4.74
N GLU A 140 -10.33 6.85 5.39
CA GLU A 140 -10.82 6.27 6.62
C GLU A 140 -12.35 6.19 6.57
N ARG A 141 -12.86 5.14 7.20
CA ARG A 141 -14.26 4.94 7.55
C ARG A 141 -14.31 4.62 9.03
N THR A 142 -15.12 5.38 9.75
CA THR A 142 -15.39 5.17 11.16
C THR A 142 -16.85 4.79 11.36
N GLU A 143 -17.20 4.41 12.59
CA GLU A 143 -18.58 4.12 12.98
C GLU A 143 -19.23 3.01 12.15
N LEU A 144 -18.42 2.05 11.68
CA LEU A 144 -18.90 1.00 10.79
C LEU A 144 -19.65 -0.08 11.58
N ASN A 145 -20.76 -0.54 11.03
CA ASN A 145 -21.43 -1.76 11.49
C ASN A 145 -21.13 -2.92 10.53
N PHE A 146 -19.94 -3.51 10.65
CA PHE A 146 -19.51 -4.64 9.82
C PHE A 146 -20.28 -5.93 10.11
N ARG A 147 -20.67 -6.18 11.36
CA ARG A 147 -21.14 -7.50 11.78
C ARG A 147 -22.35 -7.53 12.70
N GLY A 148 -23.01 -6.39 12.97
CA GLY A 148 -24.09 -6.34 13.94
C GLY A 148 -23.67 -6.91 15.28
N SER A 149 -24.37 -7.94 15.76
CA SER A 149 -24.03 -8.74 16.94
C SER A 149 -23.44 -10.12 16.63
N TYR A 150 -23.17 -10.43 15.35
CA TYR A 150 -22.57 -11.70 14.93
C TYR A 150 -21.16 -11.89 15.51
N THR A 151 -20.88 -13.05 16.10
CA THR A 151 -19.57 -13.34 16.75
C THR A 151 -19.01 -14.72 16.45
N GLU A 152 -19.72 -15.54 15.68
CA GLU A 152 -19.32 -16.92 15.41
C GLU A 152 -18.00 -16.98 14.62
N HIS A 153 -17.78 -16.05 13.69
CA HIS A 153 -16.52 -15.90 12.96
C HIS A 153 -15.93 -14.49 13.08
N GLY A 154 -14.61 -14.40 13.06
CA GLY A 154 -13.88 -13.16 12.81
C GLY A 154 -13.53 -13.01 11.32
N ILE A 155 -12.61 -12.10 11.02
CA ILE A 155 -11.95 -12.02 9.71
C ILE A 155 -11.07 -13.27 9.56
N ASN A 156 -11.25 -14.00 8.46
CA ASN A 156 -10.58 -15.29 8.25
C ASN A 156 -10.00 -15.47 6.85
N ALA A 157 -10.10 -14.45 5.99
CA ALA A 157 -9.45 -14.45 4.70
C ALA A 157 -9.04 -13.03 4.27
N VAL A 158 -7.90 -12.94 3.60
CA VAL A 158 -7.44 -11.76 2.87
C VAL A 158 -7.09 -12.20 1.45
N PHE A 159 -7.64 -11.53 0.45
CA PHE A 159 -7.38 -11.84 -0.97
C PHE A 159 -6.59 -10.72 -1.63
N LEU A 160 -5.69 -11.12 -2.54
CA LEU A 160 -5.08 -10.25 -3.54
C LEU A 160 -5.78 -10.49 -4.87
N GLU A 161 -6.16 -9.42 -5.54
CA GLU A 161 -6.98 -9.50 -6.74
C GLU A 161 -6.32 -8.76 -7.88
N SER A 162 -6.12 -9.44 -9.02
CA SER A 162 -5.64 -8.85 -10.26
C SER A 162 -6.72 -8.89 -11.33
N TYR A 163 -7.70 -7.99 -11.23
CA TYR A 163 -8.93 -8.09 -12.01
C TYR A 163 -9.42 -6.74 -12.55
N TRP A 164 -9.92 -6.80 -13.80
CA TRP A 164 -10.60 -5.73 -14.52
C TRP A 164 -12.00 -6.21 -14.92
N ASN A 165 -13.04 -5.47 -14.57
CA ASN A 165 -14.42 -5.81 -14.89
C ASN A 165 -14.68 -5.73 -16.40
N SER A 166 -14.09 -4.74 -17.08
CA SER A 166 -14.23 -4.55 -18.54
C SER A 166 -13.04 -5.08 -19.36
N GLY A 167 -12.10 -5.79 -18.71
CA GLY A 167 -10.86 -6.23 -19.33
C GLY A 167 -9.79 -5.13 -19.43
N ALA A 168 -8.52 -5.53 -19.47
CA ALA A 168 -7.40 -4.60 -19.62
C ALA A 168 -7.37 -3.99 -21.03
N VAL A 169 -6.93 -2.73 -21.12
CA VAL A 169 -6.91 -1.98 -22.40
C VAL A 169 -5.76 -2.42 -23.32
N LYS A 170 -4.76 -3.09 -22.75
CA LYS A 170 -3.64 -3.73 -23.46
C LYS A 170 -3.08 -4.88 -22.61
N THR A 171 -2.19 -5.66 -23.18
CA THR A 171 -1.32 -6.54 -22.39
C THR A 171 -0.35 -5.68 -21.58
N GLU A 172 -0.39 -5.82 -20.26
CA GLU A 172 0.49 -5.11 -19.32
C GLU A 172 0.59 -5.87 -17.99
N GLY A 173 1.70 -5.66 -17.27
CA GLY A 173 2.04 -6.34 -16.03
C GLY A 173 1.69 -5.54 -14.77
N ARG A 174 1.19 -6.26 -13.75
CA ARG A 174 1.06 -5.76 -12.38
C ARG A 174 1.69 -6.75 -11.42
N TRP A 175 2.63 -6.27 -10.61
CA TRP A 175 3.36 -7.09 -9.65
C TRP A 175 2.92 -6.74 -8.23
N PHE A 176 2.83 -7.78 -7.40
CA PHE A 176 2.58 -7.68 -5.98
C PHE A 176 3.74 -8.33 -5.25
N ASP A 177 4.22 -7.70 -4.18
CA ASP A 177 5.29 -8.25 -3.36
C ASP A 177 5.07 -7.91 -1.88
N ASN A 178 5.76 -8.65 -1.02
CA ASN A 178 5.83 -8.46 0.42
C ASN A 178 4.42 -8.37 1.04
N PHE A 179 3.58 -9.37 0.72
CA PHE A 179 2.24 -9.52 1.27
C PHE A 179 2.32 -9.99 2.73
N VAL A 180 1.89 -9.12 3.64
CA VAL A 180 1.94 -9.33 5.09
C VAL A 180 0.54 -9.12 5.67
N ILE A 181 0.16 -9.97 6.63
CA ILE A 181 -1.04 -9.80 7.45
C ILE A 181 -0.58 -9.76 8.91
N SER A 182 -1.14 -8.84 9.69
CA SER A 182 -0.72 -8.58 11.07
C SER A 182 -1.91 -8.17 11.93
N THR A 183 -1.83 -8.41 13.24
CA THR A 183 -2.76 -7.83 14.22
C THR A 183 -2.30 -6.47 14.75
N GLU A 184 -1.15 -5.99 14.28
CA GLU A 184 -0.54 -4.70 14.61
C GLU A 184 -0.18 -3.94 13.32
N PRO A 185 -0.06 -2.59 13.34
CA PRO A 185 0.39 -1.82 12.18
C PRO A 185 1.68 -2.38 11.56
N ILE A 186 1.73 -2.47 10.23
CA ILE A 186 2.88 -3.09 9.53
C ILE A 186 3.88 -2.02 9.13
N GLY A 187 3.41 -0.98 8.44
CA GLY A 187 4.21 0.11 7.94
C GLY A 187 5.15 -0.29 6.80
N PRO A 188 6.08 0.62 6.45
CA PRO A 188 7.06 0.39 5.40
C PRO A 188 8.08 -0.70 5.78
N ILE A 189 8.83 -1.18 4.78
CA ILE A 189 9.98 -2.07 5.01
C ILE A 189 10.99 -1.46 5.99
N VAL A 190 11.67 -2.35 6.70
CA VAL A 190 12.76 -1.98 7.62
C VAL A 190 14.10 -2.11 6.89
N SER A 191 14.98 -1.14 7.10
CA SER A 191 16.32 -1.09 6.51
C SER A 191 17.38 -0.76 7.57
N PRO A 192 18.67 -1.11 7.34
CA PRO A 192 19.76 -0.68 8.23
C PRO A 192 20.00 0.84 8.11
N LYS A 193 20.83 1.40 8.99
CA LYS A 193 21.18 2.85 8.99
C LYS A 193 21.87 3.36 7.73
N ASN A 194 22.53 2.48 6.98
CA ASN A 194 23.15 2.76 5.69
C ASN A 194 22.52 1.81 4.64
N PRO A 195 21.27 2.05 4.22
CA PRO A 195 20.59 1.16 3.30
C PRO A 195 21.23 1.21 1.90
N THR A 196 21.12 0.12 1.16
CA THR A 196 21.35 0.11 -0.29
C THR A 196 20.05 0.38 -1.01
N LEU A 197 19.97 1.47 -1.78
CA LEU A 197 18.87 1.76 -2.68
C LEU A 197 19.12 1.10 -4.03
N TYR A 198 18.06 0.61 -4.66
CA TYR A 198 18.09 0.06 -6.02
C TYR A 198 17.13 0.87 -6.88
N LYS A 199 17.62 1.47 -7.96
CA LYS A 199 16.75 2.15 -8.94
C LYS A 199 16.24 1.17 -9.98
N ASN A 200 15.09 1.48 -10.56
CA ASN A 200 14.64 0.79 -11.76
C ASN A 200 15.55 1.14 -12.96
N SER A 201 15.46 0.31 -14.01
CA SER A 201 16.13 0.58 -15.28
C SER A 201 15.67 1.91 -15.87
N PHE A 202 16.59 2.63 -16.51
CA PHE A 202 16.32 3.92 -17.14
C PHE A 202 15.24 3.82 -18.22
N GLN A 203 14.36 4.81 -18.26
CA GLN A 203 13.32 4.98 -19.27
C GLN A 203 13.39 6.43 -19.78
N GLY A 204 13.47 6.62 -21.09
CA GLY A 204 13.58 7.96 -21.69
C GLY A 204 14.33 7.95 -23.02
N GLU A 205 14.49 9.12 -23.61
CA GLU A 205 15.30 9.28 -24.82
C GLU A 205 16.79 9.12 -24.54
N GLY A 206 17.50 8.45 -25.45
CA GLY A 206 18.94 8.20 -25.33
C GLY A 206 19.28 7.11 -24.32
N GLU A 207 20.48 7.18 -23.77
CA GLU A 207 20.97 6.24 -22.75
C GLU A 207 21.08 6.95 -21.39
N LEU A 208 21.09 6.18 -20.30
CA LEU A 208 21.39 6.71 -18.98
C LEU A 208 22.82 7.29 -18.98
N ALA A 209 22.98 8.54 -18.58
CA ALA A 209 24.29 9.14 -18.37
C ALA A 209 24.62 9.31 -16.89
N ALA A 210 23.62 9.64 -16.08
CA ALA A 210 23.77 9.82 -14.65
C ALA A 210 22.42 9.77 -13.92
N TRP A 211 22.46 9.72 -12.60
CA TRP A 211 21.29 9.90 -11.76
C TRP A 211 21.65 10.40 -10.37
N GLU A 212 20.67 10.92 -9.67
CA GLU A 212 20.80 11.43 -8.31
C GLU A 212 19.58 11.01 -7.48
N VAL A 213 19.78 10.84 -6.19
CA VAL A 213 18.73 10.53 -5.22
C VAL A 213 18.84 11.45 -4.02
N GLU A 214 17.69 11.81 -3.47
CA GLU A 214 17.60 12.49 -2.19
C GLU A 214 16.73 11.69 -1.23
N LEU A 215 17.03 11.83 0.07
CA LEU A 215 16.18 11.34 1.15
C LEU A 215 15.67 12.50 2.00
N ALA A 216 14.41 12.45 2.38
CA ALA A 216 13.79 13.36 3.33
C ALA A 216 13.31 12.62 4.58
N SER A 217 13.35 13.29 5.73
CA SER A 217 12.81 12.77 7.00
C SER A 217 11.28 12.92 7.10
N ASP A 218 10.68 13.66 6.17
CA ASP A 218 9.24 13.89 6.04
C ASP A 218 8.77 13.71 4.58
N PHE A 219 7.46 13.51 4.41
CA PHE A 219 6.87 13.25 3.11
C PHE A 219 6.86 14.47 2.16
N LYS A 220 6.87 15.69 2.68
CA LYS A 220 6.85 16.92 1.87
C LYS A 220 8.25 17.26 1.34
N GLY A 221 9.28 16.74 1.99
CA GLY A 221 10.67 17.09 1.72
C GLY A 221 11.05 18.45 2.29
N ASP A 222 10.41 18.84 3.39
CA ASP A 222 10.75 20.05 4.12
C ASP A 222 12.13 19.91 4.80
N ASP A 223 12.53 18.69 5.16
CA ASP A 223 13.85 18.33 5.69
C ASP A 223 14.52 17.24 4.83
N VAL A 224 15.24 17.68 3.79
CA VAL A 224 16.13 16.83 2.99
C VAL A 224 17.38 16.51 3.81
N VAL A 225 17.57 15.24 4.12
CA VAL A 225 18.61 14.75 5.04
C VAL A 225 19.78 14.04 4.36
N PHE A 226 19.63 13.71 3.08
CA PHE A 226 20.71 13.14 2.29
C PHE A 226 20.57 13.55 0.83
N GLN A 227 21.68 13.91 0.21
CA GLN A 227 21.78 14.18 -1.23
C GLN A 227 22.94 13.36 -1.79
N SER A 228 22.68 12.52 -2.78
CA SER A 228 23.74 11.74 -3.41
C SER A 228 24.71 12.63 -4.19
N SER A 229 25.92 12.14 -4.38
CA SER A 229 26.76 12.60 -5.49
C SER A 229 26.09 12.24 -6.83
N LYS A 230 26.55 12.86 -7.91
CA LYS A 230 26.13 12.47 -9.25
C LYS A 230 26.62 11.06 -9.57
N MET A 231 25.68 10.12 -9.68
CA MET A 231 25.97 8.71 -9.94
C MET A 231 26.11 8.45 -11.43
N GLY A 232 26.86 7.40 -11.79
CA GLY A 232 27.08 6.98 -13.17
C GLY A 232 26.02 5.98 -13.65
N LEU A 233 26.48 4.83 -14.13
CA LEU A 233 25.64 3.79 -14.71
C LEU A 233 25.18 2.74 -13.68
N GLU A 234 25.69 2.81 -12.46
CA GLU A 234 25.31 1.91 -11.37
C GLU A 234 23.81 2.01 -11.09
N GLU A 235 23.16 0.88 -10.81
CA GLU A 235 21.72 0.85 -10.49
C GLU A 235 21.44 0.81 -8.99
N ASN A 236 22.48 0.92 -8.17
CA ASN A 236 22.35 0.91 -6.73
C ASN A 236 23.29 1.92 -6.06
N LEU A 237 22.93 2.31 -4.85
CA LEU A 237 23.65 3.28 -4.03
C LEU A 237 23.58 2.88 -2.57
N ILE A 238 24.71 2.82 -1.88
CA ILE A 238 24.72 2.77 -0.41
C ILE A 238 24.60 4.19 0.12
N ILE A 239 23.67 4.43 1.04
CA ILE A 239 23.52 5.73 1.69
C ILE A 239 24.61 5.90 2.74
N ASP A 240 25.69 6.57 2.36
CA ASP A 240 26.85 6.88 3.20
C ASP A 240 27.58 8.15 2.72
N VAL A 241 28.61 8.56 3.45
CA VAL A 241 29.43 9.75 3.15
C VAL A 241 30.31 9.62 1.90
N ASN A 242 30.49 8.40 1.37
CA ASN A 242 31.26 8.20 0.13
C ASN A 242 30.41 8.48 -1.11
N ASN A 243 29.09 8.31 -0.96
CA ASN A 243 28.11 8.35 -2.03
C ASN A 243 27.24 9.62 -2.01
N GLY A 244 27.42 10.49 -1.03
CA GLY A 244 26.65 11.72 -0.88
C GLY A 244 26.97 12.46 0.40
N ASN A 245 26.17 13.50 0.67
CA ASN A 245 26.28 14.30 1.88
C ASN A 245 25.00 14.17 2.70
N PHE A 246 25.15 13.98 4.01
CA PHE A 246 24.05 14.15 4.94
C PHE A 246 23.84 15.64 5.21
N THR A 247 22.58 16.06 5.11
CA THR A 247 22.14 17.47 5.18
C THR A 247 21.03 17.62 6.21
N GLY A 248 20.48 18.84 6.35
CA GLY A 248 19.32 19.09 7.21
C GLY A 248 19.55 18.63 8.64
N THR A 249 18.57 17.94 9.23
CA THR A 249 18.69 17.41 10.60
C THR A 249 19.78 16.36 10.79
N LEU A 250 20.37 15.82 9.71
CA LEU A 250 21.47 14.85 9.74
C LEU A 250 22.81 15.44 9.30
N GLU A 251 22.95 16.77 9.22
CA GLU A 251 24.24 17.40 8.88
C GLU A 251 25.37 16.92 9.82
N GLY A 252 26.50 16.52 9.21
CA GLY A 252 27.66 15.98 9.93
C GLY A 252 27.51 14.54 10.46
N LYS A 253 26.42 13.84 10.10
CA LYS A 253 26.26 12.41 10.37
C LYS A 253 26.83 11.56 9.24
N GLU A 254 27.00 10.26 9.53
CA GLU A 254 27.51 9.27 8.58
C GLU A 254 26.47 8.19 8.24
N SER A 255 25.28 8.25 8.84
CA SER A 255 24.21 7.28 8.68
C SER A 255 22.86 7.88 9.03
N LEU A 256 21.78 7.23 8.58
CA LEU A 256 20.42 7.58 8.97
C LEU A 256 20.16 7.26 10.45
N SER A 257 19.24 8.01 11.07
CA SER A 257 18.81 7.78 12.45
C SER A 257 17.86 6.59 12.57
N SER A 258 18.11 5.70 13.54
CA SER A 258 17.24 4.55 13.83
C SER A 258 15.90 5.00 14.42
N GLY A 259 14.84 4.26 14.10
CA GLY A 259 13.46 4.54 14.49
C GLY A 259 12.71 5.50 13.56
N GLN A 260 13.41 6.18 12.65
CA GLN A 260 12.84 7.17 11.73
C GLN A 260 12.40 6.54 10.40
N ILE A 261 11.36 7.12 9.79
CA ILE A 261 10.95 6.82 8.41
C ILE A 261 11.54 7.89 7.50
N TYR A 262 12.09 7.46 6.35
CA TYR A 262 12.58 8.35 5.31
C TYR A 262 11.88 8.06 3.99
N TYR A 263 11.78 9.09 3.16
CA TYR A 263 11.19 9.04 1.82
C TYR A 263 12.27 9.34 0.79
N SER A 264 12.22 8.69 -0.36
CA SER A 264 13.17 8.92 -1.46
C SER A 264 12.53 9.73 -2.58
N ARG A 265 13.38 10.42 -3.34
CA ARG A 265 13.07 10.87 -4.69
C ARG A 265 14.29 10.73 -5.59
N VAL A 266 14.07 10.53 -6.88
CA VAL A 266 15.13 10.28 -7.86
C VAL A 266 14.95 11.18 -9.08
N ARG A 267 16.06 11.57 -9.71
CA ARG A 267 16.09 12.13 -11.07
C ARG A 267 17.21 11.51 -11.88
N GLN A 268 17.08 11.51 -13.20
CA GLN A 268 18.02 10.87 -14.11
C GLN A 268 18.43 11.82 -15.23
N GLN A 269 19.67 11.71 -15.69
CA GLN A 269 20.20 12.44 -16.83
C GLN A 269 20.40 11.48 -17.99
N ASN A 270 19.97 11.90 -19.18
CA ASN A 270 20.24 11.14 -20.40
C ASN A 270 21.59 11.52 -21.05
N SER A 271 21.99 10.75 -22.07
CA SER A 271 23.21 10.93 -22.86
C SER A 271 23.33 12.28 -23.58
N PHE A 272 22.24 13.04 -23.69
CA PHE A 272 22.24 14.40 -24.24
C PHE A 272 22.47 15.48 -23.17
N GLY A 273 22.58 15.09 -21.90
CA GLY A 273 22.76 16.00 -20.79
C GLY A 273 21.46 16.55 -20.20
N ASN A 274 20.30 16.09 -20.66
CA ASN A 274 19.00 16.54 -20.15
C ASN A 274 18.65 15.76 -18.88
N TRP A 275 18.33 16.50 -17.81
CA TRP A 275 17.80 15.92 -16.57
C TRP A 275 16.29 15.77 -16.65
N SER A 276 15.77 14.68 -16.11
CA SER A 276 14.36 14.58 -15.76
C SER A 276 14.03 15.54 -14.62
N GLU A 277 12.75 15.86 -14.48
CA GLU A 277 12.23 16.36 -13.21
C GLU A 277 12.50 15.34 -12.09
N TRP A 278 12.52 15.83 -10.86
CA TRP A 278 12.52 14.95 -9.70
C TRP A 278 11.20 14.17 -9.64
N SER A 279 11.29 12.88 -9.31
CA SER A 279 10.11 12.14 -8.85
C SER A 279 9.51 12.81 -7.62
N ARG A 280 8.23 12.52 -7.35
CA ARG A 280 7.66 12.81 -6.03
C ARG A 280 8.44 12.10 -4.92
N TRP A 281 8.26 12.55 -3.69
CA TRP A 281 8.64 11.80 -2.51
C TRP A 281 7.77 10.55 -2.40
N HIS A 282 8.41 9.39 -2.26
CA HIS A 282 7.74 8.09 -2.22
C HIS A 282 8.59 7.04 -1.49
N GLN A 283 8.17 5.78 -1.58
CA GLN A 283 8.93 4.62 -1.13
C GLN A 283 9.47 4.76 0.30
N PRO A 284 8.59 5.00 1.29
CA PRO A 284 9.01 5.08 2.67
C PRO A 284 9.72 3.80 3.10
N PHE A 285 10.74 3.95 3.93
CA PHE A 285 11.39 2.86 4.66
C PHE A 285 11.71 3.30 6.09
N LYS A 286 11.59 2.38 7.04
CA LYS A 286 11.93 2.60 8.44
C LYS A 286 13.34 2.14 8.70
N VAL A 287 14.16 2.97 9.35
CA VAL A 287 15.53 2.57 9.72
C VAL A 287 15.52 1.91 11.09
N GLN A 288 16.23 0.78 11.24
CA GLN A 288 16.49 0.13 12.53
C GLN A 288 17.99 -0.10 12.75
#